data_AF-A0A1X7IN12-F1
#
_entry.id   AF-A0A1X7IN12-F1
#
_cell.length_a   1.000
_cell.length_b   1.000
_cell.length_c   1.000
_cell.angle_alpha   90.00
_cell.angle_beta   90.00
_cell.angle_gamma   90.00
#
_symmetry.space_group_name_H-M   'P 1'
#
loop_
_entity.id
_entity.type
_entity.pdbx_description
1 polymer ?
#
loop_
_entity_poly.entity_id
_entity_poly.type
_entity_poly.pdbx_seq_one_letter_code
_entity_poly.pdbx_strand_id
1 'polypeptide(L)'
;MTHRVIAVVDEQDEVTAVWHVQTSPDAPSASGILSGAWLLGAGEVDPGRLVDLTADAHVVHTGTDGLEQIRRGVVTQLAEYRAAAKAAKEASPQLTLPRFEEPGEVDVEKLAEAYHGAPEGRLAWAYATAAAELVEAWHTIESQRRSRKYLQEQYGAQVLPLPVAD
;
A
#
# COMPACT_ATOMS: atom_id res chain seq x y z
N MET A 1 -5.71 2.09 16.02
CA MET A 1 -5.41 2.39 14.61
C MET A 1 -5.56 1.10 13.83
N THR A 2 -6.26 1.12 12.71
CA THR A 2 -6.53 -0.05 11.88
C THR A 2 -5.72 0.03 10.59
N HIS A 3 -4.97 -1.04 10.28
CA HIS A 3 -4.23 -1.18 9.03
C HIS A 3 -5.12 -1.98 8.06
N ARG A 4 -5.95 -1.28 7.27
CA ARG A 4 -6.86 -1.93 6.32
C ARG A 4 -6.05 -2.69 5.25
N VAL A 5 -6.48 -3.88 4.90
CA VAL A 5 -5.96 -4.62 3.74
C VAL A 5 -6.32 -3.83 2.47
N ILE A 6 -5.46 -3.86 1.45
CA ILE A 6 -5.85 -3.41 0.12
C ILE A 6 -6.40 -4.62 -0.63
N ALA A 7 -7.63 -4.54 -1.11
CA ALA A 7 -8.21 -5.52 -2.02
C ALA A 7 -8.11 -4.97 -3.44
N VAL A 8 -7.20 -5.53 -4.23
CA VAL A 8 -7.12 -5.26 -5.66
C VAL A 8 -8.18 -6.11 -6.36
N VAL A 9 -9.02 -5.48 -7.16
CA VAL A 9 -10.14 -6.12 -7.85
C VAL A 9 -10.01 -5.87 -9.35
N ASP A 10 -9.97 -6.96 -10.11
CA ASP A 10 -9.96 -6.94 -11.57
C ASP A 10 -11.23 -7.65 -12.07
N GLU A 11 -12.24 -6.86 -12.42
CA GLU A 11 -13.51 -7.36 -12.95
C GLU A 11 -13.38 -7.59 -14.46
N GLN A 12 -13.56 -8.84 -14.89
CA GLN A 12 -13.61 -9.24 -16.29
C GLN A 12 -14.99 -9.85 -16.59
N ASP A 13 -15.28 -10.11 -17.87
CA ASP A 13 -16.62 -10.50 -18.32
C ASP A 13 -17.16 -11.78 -17.64
N GLU A 14 -16.30 -12.78 -17.40
CA GLU A 14 -16.70 -14.08 -16.83
C GLU A 14 -16.10 -14.38 -15.46
N VAL A 15 -15.01 -13.69 -15.10
CA VAL A 15 -14.23 -13.92 -13.87
C VAL A 15 -13.86 -12.58 -13.24
N THR A 16 -13.89 -12.49 -11.92
CA THR A 16 -13.28 -11.39 -11.17
C THR A 16 -12.06 -11.90 -10.42
N ALA A 17 -10.88 -11.35 -10.69
CA ALA A 17 -9.68 -11.65 -9.91
C ALA A 17 -9.57 -10.69 -8.72
N VAL A 18 -9.35 -11.24 -7.53
CA VAL A 18 -9.15 -10.45 -6.30
C VAL A 18 -7.81 -10.81 -5.69
N TRP A 19 -7.03 -9.80 -5.30
CA TRP A 19 -5.76 -9.98 -4.62
C TRP A 19 -5.67 -9.12 -3.36
N HIS A 20 -5.22 -9.69 -2.25
CA HIS A 20 -5.07 -8.98 -0.97
C HIS A 20 -3.63 -8.59 -0.68
N VAL A 21 -3.45 -7.33 -0.30
CA VAL A 21 -2.17 -6.75 0.12
C VAL A 21 -2.27 -6.28 1.58
N GLN A 22 -1.47 -6.88 2.46
CA GLN A 22 -1.41 -6.51 3.87
C GLN A 22 -0.65 -5.21 4.05
N THR A 23 -1.24 -4.28 4.80
CA THR A 23 -0.63 -2.98 5.11
C THR A 23 -0.10 -2.89 6.54
N SER A 24 -0.40 -3.89 7.38
CA SER A 24 0.06 -3.94 8.77
C SER A 24 1.58 -4.11 8.82
N PRO A 25 2.30 -3.35 9.68
CA PRO A 25 3.73 -3.56 9.91
C PRO A 25 4.04 -4.92 10.55
N ASP A 26 3.04 -5.56 11.16
CA ASP A 26 3.17 -6.88 11.80
C ASP A 26 2.91 -8.04 10.81
N ALA A 27 2.66 -7.74 9.53
CA ALA A 27 2.49 -8.76 8.51
C ALA A 27 3.78 -9.58 8.31
N PRO A 28 3.68 -10.90 8.06
CA PRO A 28 4.84 -11.80 8.09
C PRO A 28 5.79 -11.61 6.89
N SER A 29 6.88 -10.85 7.06
CA SER A 29 7.96 -10.64 6.07
C SER A 29 7.51 -10.11 4.70
N ALA A 30 8.46 -9.73 3.82
CA ALA A 30 8.15 -9.22 2.47
C ALA A 30 7.27 -10.19 1.65
N SER A 31 7.40 -11.50 1.86
CA SER A 31 6.55 -12.51 1.18
C SER A 31 5.13 -12.63 1.75
N GLY A 32 4.81 -12.00 2.89
CA GLY A 32 3.48 -12.00 3.49
C GLY A 32 2.65 -10.73 3.20
N ILE A 33 3.24 -9.75 2.49
CA ILE A 33 2.50 -8.57 2.04
C ILE A 33 1.44 -8.98 1.02
N LEU A 34 1.77 -9.85 0.06
CA LEU A 34 0.80 -10.50 -0.82
C LEU A 34 0.19 -11.70 -0.08
N SER A 35 -1.06 -11.60 0.33
CA SER A 35 -1.63 -12.50 1.37
C SER A 35 -2.79 -13.39 0.91
N GLY A 36 -3.34 -13.16 -0.28
CA GLY A 36 -4.39 -14.00 -0.84
C GLY A 36 -4.73 -13.60 -2.26
N ALA A 37 -5.16 -14.59 -3.05
CA ALA A 37 -5.56 -14.43 -4.45
C ALA A 37 -6.71 -15.37 -4.77
N TRP A 38 -7.74 -14.86 -5.44
CA TRP A 38 -8.94 -15.61 -5.81
C TRP A 38 -9.38 -15.26 -7.23
N LEU A 39 -9.90 -16.26 -7.94
CA LEU A 39 -10.68 -16.07 -9.16
C LEU A 39 -12.14 -16.37 -8.81
N LEU A 40 -13.02 -15.40 -8.99
CA LEU A 40 -14.45 -15.52 -8.73
C LEU A 40 -15.17 -15.70 -10.05
N GLY A 41 -15.80 -16.85 -10.25
CA GLY A 41 -16.40 -17.21 -11.54
C GLY A 41 -16.96 -18.62 -11.55
N ALA A 42 -17.58 -19.01 -12.65
CA ALA A 42 -18.18 -20.33 -12.80
C ALA A 42 -17.11 -21.44 -12.69
N GLY A 43 -17.28 -22.36 -11.73
CA GLY A 43 -16.32 -23.44 -11.48
C GLY A 43 -15.16 -23.07 -10.55
N GLU A 44 -15.06 -21.81 -10.13
CA GLU A 44 -14.05 -21.30 -9.20
C GLU A 44 -14.70 -20.86 -7.87
N VAL A 45 -14.30 -19.73 -7.29
CA VAL A 45 -14.94 -19.15 -6.11
C VAL A 45 -16.29 -18.54 -6.49
N ASP A 46 -17.30 -18.76 -5.66
CA ASP A 46 -18.62 -18.15 -5.84
C ASP A 46 -18.52 -16.61 -5.97
N PRO A 47 -19.01 -16.01 -7.07
CA PRO A 47 -19.03 -14.56 -7.27
C PRO A 47 -19.68 -13.78 -6.12
N GLY A 48 -20.64 -14.39 -5.41
CA GLY A 48 -21.25 -13.81 -4.22
C GLY A 48 -20.27 -13.52 -3.07
N ARG A 49 -19.06 -14.09 -3.10
CA ARG A 49 -18.01 -13.87 -2.09
C ARG A 49 -17.25 -12.56 -2.27
N LEU A 50 -17.45 -11.82 -3.36
CA LEU A 50 -16.76 -10.55 -3.58
C LEU A 50 -16.96 -9.60 -2.38
N VAL A 51 -18.20 -9.49 -1.89
CA VAL A 51 -18.55 -8.62 -0.75
C VAL A 51 -17.75 -8.98 0.51
N ASP A 52 -17.54 -10.28 0.76
CA ASP A 52 -16.76 -10.75 1.91
C ASP A 52 -15.27 -10.47 1.73
N LEU A 53 -14.75 -10.63 0.50
CA LEU A 53 -13.35 -10.40 0.18
C LEU A 53 -12.99 -8.91 0.16
N THR A 54 -13.95 -8.01 -0.06
CA THR A 54 -13.73 -6.56 -0.02
C THR A 54 -14.17 -5.92 1.30
N ALA A 55 -14.75 -6.70 2.23
CA ALA A 55 -15.22 -6.17 3.50
C ALA A 55 -14.08 -5.51 4.29
N ASP A 56 -14.30 -4.27 4.74
CA ASP A 56 -13.34 -3.45 5.49
C ASP A 56 -11.99 -3.18 4.80
N ALA A 57 -11.85 -3.56 3.53
CA ALA A 57 -10.66 -3.34 2.73
C ALA A 57 -10.68 -1.95 2.07
N HIS A 58 -9.50 -1.41 1.77
CA HIS A 58 -9.38 -0.35 0.78
C HIS A 58 -9.36 -1.00 -0.61
N VAL A 59 -10.41 -0.76 -1.41
CA VAL A 59 -10.56 -1.41 -2.71
C VAL A 59 -9.85 -0.61 -3.79
N VAL A 60 -9.00 -1.28 -4.57
CA VAL A 60 -8.33 -0.72 -5.74
C VAL A 60 -8.78 -1.50 -6.97
N HIS A 61 -9.59 -0.87 -7.82
CA HIS A 61 -9.97 -1.47 -9.09
C HIS A 61 -8.85 -1.31 -10.13
N THR A 62 -8.59 -2.35 -10.90
CA THR A 62 -7.66 -2.26 -12.05
C THR A 62 -8.18 -1.26 -13.08
N GLY A 63 -7.26 -0.62 -13.81
CA GLY A 63 -7.60 0.41 -14.81
C GLY A 63 -8.05 1.76 -14.22
N THR A 64 -8.10 1.89 -12.90
CA THR A 64 -8.40 3.16 -12.20
C THR A 64 -7.13 3.83 -11.68
N ASP A 65 -7.26 5.04 -11.14
CA ASP A 65 -6.15 5.79 -10.56
C ASP A 65 -5.83 5.39 -9.11
N GLY A 66 -6.42 4.31 -8.56
CA GLY A 66 -6.30 3.93 -7.16
C GLY A 66 -4.85 3.82 -6.63
N LEU A 67 -3.93 3.23 -7.41
CA LEU A 67 -2.50 3.19 -7.05
C LEU A 67 -1.87 4.59 -6.95
N GLU A 68 -2.20 5.48 -7.88
CA GLU A 68 -1.73 6.87 -7.87
C GLU A 68 -2.34 7.65 -6.69
N GLN A 69 -3.59 7.38 -6.32
CA GLN A 69 -4.20 7.98 -5.13
C GLN A 69 -3.45 7.58 -3.85
N ILE A 70 -3.09 6.30 -3.71
CA ILE A 70 -2.28 5.80 -2.57
C ILE A 70 -0.91 6.48 -2.56
N ARG A 71 -0.22 6.50 -3.70
CA ARG A 71 1.09 7.15 -3.83
C ARG A 71 1.02 8.63 -3.45
N ARG A 72 0.01 9.36 -3.95
CA ARG A 72 -0.23 10.76 -3.61
C ARG A 72 -0.49 10.97 -2.12
N GLY A 73 -1.22 10.06 -1.48
CA GLY A 73 -1.40 10.07 -0.02
C GLY A 73 -0.07 9.96 0.72
N VAL A 74 0.79 9.02 0.31
CA VAL A 74 2.14 8.85 0.88
C VAL A 74 3.00 10.10 0.69
N VAL A 75 3.02 10.66 -0.52
CA VAL A 75 3.79 11.88 -0.84
C VAL A 75 3.31 13.08 -0.01
N THR A 76 1.99 13.22 0.14
CA THR A 76 1.40 14.30 0.95
C THR A 76 1.84 14.18 2.41
N GLN A 77 1.70 13.00 3.00
CA GLN A 77 2.11 12.76 4.38
C GLN A 77 3.62 12.94 4.58
N LEU A 78 4.42 12.57 3.58
CA LEU A 78 5.86 12.76 3.59
C LEU A 78 6.24 14.25 3.59
N ALA A 79 5.52 15.08 2.84
CA ALA A 79 5.72 16.52 2.84
C ALA A 79 5.47 17.12 4.22
N GLU A 80 4.46 16.64 4.95
CA GLU A 80 4.21 17.04 6.34
C GLU A 80 5.37 16.66 7.26
N TYR A 81 5.90 15.44 7.14
CA TYR A 81 7.05 15.01 7.94
C TYR A 81 8.30 15.83 7.64
N ARG A 82 8.55 16.18 6.38
CA ARG A 82 9.66 17.07 5.98
C ARG A 82 9.49 18.46 6.59
N ALA A 83 8.28 19.02 6.56
CA ALA A 83 7.98 20.33 7.15
C ALA A 83 8.18 20.34 8.67
N ALA A 84 7.66 19.32 9.37
CA ALA A 84 7.84 19.16 10.81
C ALA A 84 9.33 19.01 11.19
N ALA A 85 10.08 18.19 10.44
CA ALA A 85 11.50 18.00 10.69
C ALA A 85 12.30 19.30 10.47
N LYS A 86 11.94 20.08 9.44
CA LYS A 86 12.52 21.41 9.20
C LYS A 86 12.25 22.37 10.36
N ALA A 87 11.00 22.46 10.82
CA ALA A 87 10.64 23.31 11.95
C ALA A 87 11.38 22.91 13.24
N ALA A 88 11.50 21.60 13.50
CA ALA A 88 12.28 21.10 14.65
C ALA A 88 13.77 21.48 14.55
N LYS A 89 14.36 21.38 13.35
CA LYS A 89 15.76 21.77 13.09
C LYS A 89 15.98 23.28 13.27
N GLU A 90 15.02 24.11 12.89
CA GLU A 90 15.07 25.56 13.11
C GLU A 90 15.02 25.89 14.61
N ALA A 91 14.18 25.21 15.38
CA ALA A 91 14.11 25.35 16.83
C ALA A 91 15.32 24.74 17.58
N SER A 92 16.00 23.76 16.98
CA SER A 92 17.13 23.05 17.58
C SER A 92 18.15 22.66 16.50
N PRO A 93 19.13 23.54 16.18
CA PRO A 93 20.07 23.37 15.07
C PRO A 93 20.97 22.12 15.15
N GLN A 94 21.07 21.47 16.30
CA GLN A 94 21.83 20.23 16.51
C GLN A 94 21.11 18.96 16.03
N LEU A 95 19.81 19.03 15.70
CA LEU A 95 19.03 17.86 15.28
C LEU A 95 19.46 17.33 13.91
N THR A 96 19.40 16.01 13.73
CA THR A 96 19.62 15.38 12.42
C THR A 96 18.29 15.12 11.73
N LEU A 97 18.17 15.58 10.48
CA LEU A 97 17.00 15.34 9.65
C LEU A 97 17.01 13.90 9.11
N PRO A 98 15.87 13.19 9.11
CA PRO A 98 15.74 11.93 8.38
C PRO A 98 15.87 12.16 6.88
N ARG A 99 16.34 11.14 6.16
CA ARG A 99 16.41 11.14 4.69
C ARG A 99 15.24 10.35 4.15
N PHE A 100 14.12 11.03 4.04
CA PHE A 100 12.93 10.47 3.42
C PHE A 100 13.15 10.30 1.91
N GLU A 101 12.84 9.11 1.43
CA GLU A 101 12.77 8.77 0.01
C GLU A 101 11.30 8.81 -0.41
N GLU A 102 11.01 9.48 -1.52
CA GLU A 102 9.67 9.44 -2.09
C GLU A 102 9.44 8.09 -2.79
N PRO A 103 8.23 7.52 -2.68
CA PRO A 103 7.91 6.31 -3.42
C PRO A 103 8.06 6.57 -4.93
N GLY A 104 8.72 5.63 -5.62
CA GLY A 104 8.85 5.67 -7.07
C GLY A 104 7.50 5.56 -7.78
N GLU A 105 7.49 5.86 -9.07
CA GLU A 105 6.40 5.44 -9.95
C GLU A 105 6.49 3.94 -10.18
N VAL A 106 5.34 3.27 -10.21
CA VAL A 106 5.28 1.83 -10.46
C VAL A 106 4.79 1.55 -11.88
N ASP A 107 5.57 0.76 -12.61
CA ASP A 107 5.25 0.32 -13.96
C ASP A 107 4.49 -1.00 -13.90
N VAL A 108 3.15 -0.90 -13.88
CA VAL A 108 2.26 -2.06 -13.81
C VAL A 108 2.39 -2.97 -15.04
N GLU A 109 2.61 -2.40 -16.22
CA GLU A 109 2.75 -3.18 -17.46
C GLU A 109 3.98 -4.06 -17.39
N LYS A 110 5.12 -3.48 -16.97
CA LYS A 110 6.36 -4.21 -16.74
C LYS A 110 6.21 -5.27 -15.67
N LEU A 111 5.52 -4.96 -14.56
CA LEU A 111 5.24 -5.97 -13.53
C LEU A 111 4.48 -7.13 -14.16
N ALA A 112 3.41 -6.88 -14.90
CA ALA A 112 2.58 -7.91 -15.52
C ALA A 112 3.35 -8.87 -16.45
N GLU A 113 4.51 -8.49 -16.99
CA GLU A 113 5.38 -9.38 -17.78
C GLU A 113 6.02 -10.51 -16.96
N ALA A 114 6.22 -10.29 -15.65
CA ALA A 114 6.82 -11.26 -14.74
C ALA A 114 5.80 -12.29 -14.20
N TYR A 115 4.53 -12.19 -14.59
CA TYR A 115 3.48 -13.06 -14.10
C TYR A 115 3.49 -14.45 -14.78
N HIS A 116 3.32 -15.51 -13.99
CA HIS A 116 3.36 -16.90 -14.47
C HIS A 116 2.17 -17.76 -14.00
N GLY A 117 1.04 -17.14 -13.64
CA GLY A 117 -0.19 -17.84 -13.22
C GLY A 117 -1.29 -17.87 -14.29
N ALA A 118 -2.54 -18.04 -13.84
CA ALA A 118 -3.73 -18.01 -14.70
C ALA A 118 -3.91 -16.62 -15.34
N PRO A 119 -4.10 -16.49 -16.68
CA PRO A 119 -4.14 -15.20 -17.37
C PRO A 119 -5.09 -14.17 -16.74
N GLU A 120 -6.21 -14.63 -16.21
CA GLU A 120 -7.24 -13.86 -15.52
C GLU A 120 -6.68 -13.15 -14.27
N GLY A 121 -5.68 -13.72 -13.61
CA GLY A 121 -5.05 -13.11 -12.43
C GLY A 121 -3.94 -12.11 -12.74
N ARG A 122 -3.54 -11.95 -14.01
CA ARG A 122 -2.32 -11.21 -14.39
C ARG A 122 -2.37 -9.75 -13.98
N LEU A 123 -3.45 -9.04 -14.29
CA LEU A 123 -3.54 -7.60 -14.04
C LEU A 123 -3.76 -7.32 -12.54
N ALA A 124 -4.63 -8.09 -11.89
CA ALA A 124 -4.80 -8.03 -10.43
C ALA A 124 -3.47 -8.25 -9.70
N TRP A 125 -2.66 -9.23 -10.11
CA TRP A 125 -1.36 -9.48 -9.51
C TRP A 125 -0.38 -8.33 -9.72
N ALA A 126 -0.33 -7.75 -10.92
CA ALA A 126 0.55 -6.62 -11.21
C ALA A 126 0.19 -5.38 -10.37
N TYR A 127 -1.10 -5.07 -10.25
CA TYR A 127 -1.59 -4.00 -9.37
C TYR A 127 -1.31 -4.30 -7.89
N ALA A 128 -1.49 -5.55 -7.44
CA ALA A 128 -1.20 -5.94 -6.06
C ALA A 128 0.30 -5.84 -5.73
N THR A 129 1.15 -6.21 -6.68
CA THR A 129 2.61 -6.06 -6.55
C THR A 129 2.99 -4.58 -6.48
N ALA A 130 2.38 -3.72 -7.30
CA ALA A 130 2.58 -2.28 -7.23
C ALA A 130 2.13 -1.68 -5.88
N ALA A 131 0.97 -2.10 -5.38
CA ALA A 131 0.49 -1.71 -4.07
C ALA A 131 1.43 -2.18 -2.94
N ALA A 132 2.00 -3.39 -3.07
CA ALA A 132 2.98 -3.91 -2.11
C ALA A 132 4.24 -3.04 -2.06
N GLU A 133 4.78 -2.62 -3.21
CA GLU A 133 5.93 -1.69 -3.26
C GLU A 133 5.63 -0.36 -2.56
N LEU A 134 4.42 0.19 -2.72
CA LEU A 134 4.00 1.40 -2.01
C LEU A 134 3.88 1.19 -0.50
N VAL A 135 3.39 0.02 -0.06
CA VAL A 135 3.33 -0.35 1.36
C VAL A 135 4.73 -0.45 1.96
N GLU A 136 5.67 -1.10 1.26
CA GLU A 136 7.06 -1.22 1.73
C GLU A 136 7.76 0.15 1.82
N ALA A 137 7.54 1.02 0.82
CA ALA A 137 8.01 2.39 0.85
C ALA A 137 7.45 3.15 2.07
N TRP A 138 6.16 2.99 2.35
CA TRP A 138 5.52 3.59 3.52
C TRP A 138 6.10 3.07 4.84
N HIS A 139 6.30 1.76 4.98
CA HIS A 139 6.91 1.18 6.18
C HIS A 139 8.35 1.68 6.39
N THR A 140 9.10 1.88 5.32
CA THR A 140 10.45 2.47 5.36
C THR A 140 10.39 3.92 5.86
N ILE A 141 9.48 4.73 5.32
CA ILE A 141 9.25 6.12 5.76
C ILE A 141 8.89 6.16 7.25
N GLU A 142 7.96 5.31 7.69
CA GLU A 142 7.51 5.25 9.08
C GLU A 142 8.62 4.78 10.04
N SER A 143 9.47 3.83 9.61
CA SER A 143 10.66 3.43 10.36
C SER A 143 11.61 4.61 10.57
N GLN A 144 11.88 5.39 9.52
CA GLN A 144 12.71 6.58 9.62
C GLN A 144 12.09 7.67 10.50
N ARG A 145 10.80 7.94 10.35
CA ARG A 145 10.06 8.90 11.19
C ARG A 145 10.14 8.50 12.67
N ARG A 146 9.82 7.24 12.98
CA ARG A 146 9.86 6.69 14.34
C ARG A 146 11.25 6.68 14.93
N SER A 147 12.32 6.66 14.14
CA SER A 147 13.68 6.78 14.67
C SER A 147 14.05 8.20 15.17
N ARG A 148 13.12 9.17 15.10
CA ARG A 148 13.35 10.57 15.51
C ARG A 148 12.38 10.97 16.62
N LYS A 149 12.91 11.25 17.82
CA LYS A 149 12.10 11.61 19.00
C LYS A 149 11.16 12.79 18.75
N TYR A 150 11.62 13.85 18.08
CA TYR A 150 10.81 15.04 17.79
C TYR A 150 9.63 14.74 16.83
N LEU A 151 9.77 13.75 15.94
CA LEU A 151 8.65 13.31 15.10
C LEU A 151 7.73 12.34 15.85
N GLN A 152 8.26 11.53 16.78
CA GLN A 152 7.42 10.70 17.65
C GLN A 152 6.55 11.55 18.58
N GLU A 153 7.08 12.64 19.12
CA GLU A 153 6.33 13.54 20.01
C GLU A 153 5.14 14.18 19.29
N GLN A 154 5.27 14.44 17.98
CA GLN A 154 4.21 15.03 17.16
C GLN A 154 3.23 14.01 16.57
N TYR A 155 3.73 12.89 16.06
CA TYR A 155 2.94 11.91 15.28
C TYR A 155 2.72 10.57 16.00
N GLY A 156 3.23 10.43 17.22
CA GLY A 156 3.18 9.20 18.00
C GLY A 156 4.32 8.22 17.69
N ALA A 157 4.53 7.26 18.59
CA ALA A 157 5.62 6.27 18.48
C ALA A 157 5.26 5.01 17.66
N GLN A 158 3.98 4.82 17.35
CA GLN A 158 3.47 3.70 16.56
C GLN A 158 3.58 3.96 15.07
N VAL A 159 3.62 2.91 14.25
CA VAL A 159 3.52 3.02 12.79
C VAL A 159 2.13 3.51 12.43
N LEU A 160 2.04 4.56 11.63
CA LEU A 160 0.77 5.05 11.14
C LEU A 160 0.25 4.16 9.99
N PRO A 161 -1.08 4.02 9.84
CA PRO A 161 -1.66 3.34 8.68
C PRO A 161 -1.19 3.94 7.36
N LEU A 162 -1.22 3.15 6.28
CA LEU A 162 -1.00 3.66 4.94
C LEU A 162 -2.03 4.79 4.67
N PRO A 163 -1.61 5.98 4.21
CA PRO A 163 -2.50 7.09 3.94
C PRO A 163 -3.26 6.82 2.64
N VAL A 164 -4.35 6.05 2.75
CA VAL A 164 -5.32 5.83 1.69
C VAL A 164 -6.47 6.82 1.84
N ALA A 165 -6.95 7.37 0.73
CA ALA A 165 -8.17 8.19 0.73
C ALA A 165 -9.38 7.30 0.99
N ASP A 166 -10.35 7.80 1.77
CA ASP A 166 -11.69 7.21 1.89
C ASP A 166 -12.55 7.59 0.68
#